data_AF-A0A4R0TXU7-F1
#
_entry.id   AF-A0A4R0TXU7-F1
#
_cell.length_a   1.000
_cell.length_b   1.000
_cell.length_c   1.000
_cell.angle_alpha   90.00
_cell.angle_beta   90.00
_cell.angle_gamma   90.00
#
_symmetry.space_group_name_H-M   'P 1'
#
loop_
_entity.id
_entity.type
_entity.pdbx_description
1 polymer ?
#
loop_
_entity_poly.entity_id
_entity_poly.type
_entity_poly.pdbx_seq_one_letter_code
_entity_poly.pdbx_strand_id
1 'polypeptide(L)'
;MSAFTSWVSEIAGENMSNREIAKKVGMTAATFHRKWTEDAFVSDDAIVIARAFGRSPIEALVALGSLTEAEAKKAERGYSLSEYTTLELSQELLRRIQTSAETPEYLEKPVDEAAKEIL
;
A
#
# COMPACT_ATOMS: atom_id res chain seq x y z
N MET A 1 9.46 -24.36 -1.01
CA MET A 1 9.33 -23.02 -0.40
C MET A 1 7.98 -22.48 -0.80
N SER A 2 7.25 -21.90 0.15
CA SER A 2 6.02 -21.17 -0.12
C SER A 2 6.31 -19.85 -0.84
N ALA A 3 5.27 -19.24 -1.43
CA ALA A 3 5.39 -17.92 -2.04
C ALA A 3 5.94 -16.89 -1.03
N PHE A 4 5.48 -16.95 0.22
CA PHE A 4 5.92 -16.06 1.29
C PHE A 4 7.39 -16.25 1.66
N THR A 5 7.86 -17.49 1.87
CA THR A 5 9.27 -17.74 2.23
C THR A 5 10.24 -17.38 1.08
N SER A 6 9.82 -17.55 -0.17
CA SER A 6 10.56 -17.04 -1.34
C SER A 6 10.64 -15.51 -1.32
N TRP A 7 9.52 -14.83 -1.08
CA TRP A 7 9.48 -13.37 -0.97
C TRP A 7 10.36 -12.85 0.17
N VAL A 8 10.35 -13.48 1.34
CA VAL A 8 11.22 -13.11 2.46
C VAL A 8 12.70 -13.25 2.09
N SER A 9 13.06 -14.31 1.36
CA SER A 9 14.44 -14.53 0.88
C SER A 9 14.87 -13.44 -0.10
N GLU A 10 13.98 -13.04 -1.01
CA GLU A 10 14.22 -11.99 -2.01
C GLU A 10 14.48 -10.64 -1.33
N ILE A 11 13.63 -10.23 -0.39
CA ILE A 11 13.76 -8.92 0.28
C ILE A 11 14.94 -8.87 1.27
N ALA A 12 15.34 -10.02 1.81
CA ALA A 12 16.51 -10.11 2.70
C ALA A 12 17.83 -10.09 1.92
N GLY A 13 17.79 -10.44 0.63
CA GLY A 13 18.96 -10.59 -0.22
C GLY A 13 19.72 -11.89 0.02
N GLU A 14 20.50 -12.32 -0.97
CA GLU A 14 21.13 -13.65 -1.05
C GLU A 14 22.10 -13.96 0.10
N ASN A 15 22.56 -12.95 0.85
CA ASN A 15 23.61 -13.08 1.85
C ASN A 15 23.11 -13.14 3.31
N MET A 16 21.81 -12.97 3.56
CA MET A 16 21.29 -13.01 4.93
C MET A 16 20.84 -14.41 5.33
N SER A 17 21.41 -14.94 6.42
CA SER A 17 20.95 -16.19 7.01
C SER A 17 19.60 -16.02 7.74
N ASN A 18 18.82 -17.11 7.86
CA ASN A 18 17.58 -17.11 8.64
C ASN A 18 17.75 -16.60 10.08
N ARG A 19 18.94 -16.78 10.67
CA ARG A 19 19.26 -16.26 12.01
C ARG A 19 19.41 -14.74 12.02
N GLU A 20 20.02 -14.17 10.98
CA GLU A 20 20.16 -12.72 10.83
C GLU A 20 18.82 -12.06 10.51
N ILE A 21 18.00 -12.70 9.68
CA ILE A 21 16.62 -12.28 9.42
C ILE A 21 15.84 -12.28 10.74
N ALA A 22 15.83 -13.39 11.49
CA ALA A 22 15.17 -13.50 12.78
C ALA A 22 15.56 -12.37 13.75
N LYS A 23 16.87 -12.11 13.86
CA LYS A 23 17.40 -11.02 14.70
C LYS A 23 16.88 -9.65 14.25
N LYS A 24 16.88 -9.38 12.95
CA LYS A 24 16.43 -8.09 12.38
C LYS A 24 14.94 -7.86 12.60
N VAL A 25 14.12 -8.92 12.52
CA VAL A 25 12.66 -8.83 12.71
C VAL A 25 12.23 -8.94 14.18
N GLY A 26 13.19 -9.10 15.11
CA GLY A 26 12.91 -9.19 16.55
C GLY A 26 12.36 -10.55 17.01
N MET A 27 12.57 -11.63 16.24
CA MET A 27 12.18 -12.99 16.60
C MET A 27 13.37 -13.81 17.08
N THR A 28 13.11 -14.80 17.94
CA THR A 28 14.15 -15.79 18.25
C THR A 28 14.44 -16.66 17.01
N ALA A 29 15.70 -17.07 16.86
CA ALA A 29 16.09 -17.93 15.74
C ALA A 29 15.30 -19.25 15.70
N ALA A 30 14.98 -19.83 16.86
CA ALA A 30 14.20 -21.06 16.96
C ALA A 30 12.76 -20.85 16.50
N THR A 31 12.10 -19.76 16.92
CA THR A 31 10.74 -19.42 16.49
C THR A 31 10.68 -19.18 15.00
N PHE A 32 11.61 -18.38 14.47
CA PHE A 32 11.66 -18.06 13.04
C PHE A 32 11.92 -19.32 12.21
N HIS A 33 12.90 -20.14 12.60
CA HIS A 33 13.20 -21.39 11.92
C HIS A 33 12.00 -22.33 11.90
N ARG A 34 11.31 -22.51 13.02
CA ARG A 34 10.11 -23.36 13.09
C ARG A 34 9.03 -22.86 12.11
N LYS A 35 8.70 -21.56 12.15
CA LYS A 35 7.72 -20.96 11.23
C LYS A 35 8.14 -21.08 9.76
N TRP A 36 9.43 -20.98 9.50
CA TRP A 36 10.01 -21.16 8.16
C TRP A 36 9.87 -22.58 7.64
N THR A 37 10.19 -23.59 8.46
CA THR A 37 10.14 -24.99 8.04
C THR A 37 8.72 -25.54 7.96
N GLU A 38 7.83 -25.05 8.83
CA GLU A 38 6.43 -25.49 8.90
C GLU A 38 5.49 -24.65 8.02
N ASP A 39 6.02 -23.62 7.34
CA ASP A 39 5.25 -22.62 6.59
C ASP A 39 4.10 -21.99 7.41
N ALA A 40 4.40 -21.70 8.68
CA ALA A 40 3.42 -21.31 9.70
C ALA A 40 3.49 -19.81 10.06
N PHE A 41 3.90 -18.97 9.11
CA PHE A 41 3.85 -17.52 9.27
C PHE A 41 2.39 -17.03 9.21
N VAL A 42 2.07 -16.04 10.03
CA VAL A 42 0.75 -15.39 10.05
C VAL A 42 0.84 -13.93 9.63
N SER A 43 -0.30 -13.27 9.42
CA SER A 43 -0.38 -11.88 8.95
C SER A 43 0.45 -10.91 9.79
N ASP A 44 0.42 -11.05 11.12
CA ASP A 44 1.22 -10.22 12.01
C ASP A 44 2.72 -10.40 11.80
N ASP A 45 3.18 -11.64 11.54
CA ASP A 45 4.58 -11.90 11.22
C ASP A 45 4.98 -11.22 9.91
N ALA A 46 4.14 -11.37 8.87
CA ALA A 46 4.38 -10.77 7.57
C ALA A 46 4.49 -9.24 7.65
N ILE A 47 3.62 -8.61 8.43
CA ILE A 47 3.65 -7.15 8.66
C ILE A 47 4.94 -6.74 9.39
N VAL A 48 5.34 -7.48 10.43
CA VAL A 48 6.58 -7.21 11.19
C VAL A 48 7.81 -7.37 10.29
N ILE A 49 7.87 -8.46 9.52
CA ILE A 49 8.97 -8.74 8.58
C ILE A 49 9.04 -7.61 7.53
N ALA A 50 7.93 -7.25 6.90
CA ALA A 50 7.89 -6.18 5.90
C ALA A 50 8.48 -4.87 6.43
N ARG A 51 8.02 -4.44 7.61
CA ARG A 51 8.48 -3.19 8.24
C ARG A 51 9.97 -3.22 8.57
N ALA A 52 10.50 -4.35 9.05
CA ALA A 52 11.92 -4.48 9.38
C ALA A 52 12.84 -4.32 8.16
N PHE A 53 12.34 -4.67 6.97
CA PHE A 53 13.03 -4.51 5.69
C PHE A 53 12.61 -3.26 4.90
N GLY A 54 11.77 -2.39 5.47
CA GLY A 54 11.30 -1.17 4.80
C GLY A 54 10.40 -1.46 3.59
N ARG A 55 9.72 -2.61 3.57
CA ARG A 55 8.81 -3.04 2.51
C ARG A 55 7.35 -2.80 2.90
N SER A 56 6.48 -2.78 1.89
CA SER A 56 5.04 -2.57 2.10
C SER A 56 4.41 -3.76 2.83
N PRO A 57 3.68 -3.53 3.94
CA PRO A 57 2.90 -4.59 4.58
C PRO A 57 1.84 -5.20 3.65
N ILE A 58 1.33 -4.43 2.68
CA ILE A 58 0.35 -4.93 1.70
C ILE A 58 1.00 -5.99 0.80
N GLU A 59 2.21 -5.74 0.29
CA GLU A 59 2.97 -6.72 -0.52
C GLU A 59 3.19 -8.01 0.26
N ALA A 60 3.56 -7.91 1.54
CA ALA A 60 3.81 -9.07 2.39
C ALA A 60 2.55 -9.92 2.62
N LEU A 61 1.40 -9.27 2.81
CA LEU A 61 0.12 -9.96 3.00
C LEU A 61 -0.37 -10.63 1.71
N VAL A 62 -0.05 -10.06 0.54
CA VAL A 62 -0.30 -10.72 -0.76
C VAL A 62 0.61 -11.93 -0.93
N ALA A 63 1.91 -11.80 -0.63
CA ALA A 63 2.86 -12.92 -0.70
C ALA A 63 2.51 -14.05 0.28
N LEU A 64 1.94 -13.70 1.45
CA LEU A 64 1.39 -14.65 2.43
C LEU A 64 0.07 -15.30 1.95
N GLY A 65 -0.63 -14.70 0.99
CA GLY A 65 -1.96 -15.15 0.54
C GLY A 65 -3.10 -14.73 1.47
N SER A 66 -2.83 -13.86 2.45
CA SER A 66 -3.88 -13.28 3.32
C SER A 66 -4.67 -12.17 2.62
N LEU A 67 -4.10 -11.58 1.57
CA LEU A 67 -4.79 -10.68 0.64
C LEU A 67 -4.60 -11.21 -0.78
N THR A 68 -5.62 -11.04 -1.61
CA THR A 68 -5.49 -11.20 -3.05
C THR A 68 -4.85 -9.95 -3.67
N GLU A 69 -4.24 -10.10 -4.85
CA GLU A 69 -3.72 -8.93 -5.60
C GLU A 69 -4.81 -7.90 -5.91
N ALA A 70 -6.05 -8.35 -6.13
CA ALA A 70 -7.17 -7.47 -6.43
C ALA A 70 -7.53 -6.58 -5.23
N GLU A 71 -7.56 -7.15 -4.02
CA GLU A 71 -7.79 -6.40 -2.78
C GLU A 71 -6.66 -5.41 -2.50
N ALA A 72 -5.41 -5.83 -2.68
CA ALA A 72 -4.25 -4.96 -2.52
C ALA A 72 -4.26 -3.77 -3.50
N LYS A 73 -4.57 -4.00 -4.78
CA LYS A 73 -4.70 -2.94 -5.79
C LYS A 73 -5.85 -1.97 -5.49
N LYS A 74 -6.95 -2.46 -4.92
CA LYS A 74 -8.06 -1.60 -4.48
C LYS A 74 -7.64 -0.70 -3.32
N ALA A 75 -6.87 -1.22 -2.37
CA ALA A 75 -6.34 -0.44 -1.26
C ALA A 75 -5.32 0.62 -1.70
N GLU A 76 -4.46 0.30 -2.68
CA GLU A 76 -3.44 1.21 -3.21
C GLU A 76 -4.03 2.39 -4.00
N ARG A 77 -5.08 2.14 -4.80
CA ARG A 77 -5.72 3.17 -5.62
C ARG A 77 -6.59 4.15 -4.83
N GLY A 78 -6.93 3.83 -3.58
CA GLY A 78 -8.09 4.43 -2.93
C GLY A 78 -9.37 4.10 -3.70
N TYR A 79 -10.52 4.53 -3.19
CA TYR A 79 -11.79 4.38 -3.91
C TYR A 79 -11.70 4.99 -5.32
N SER A 80 -12.27 4.33 -6.32
CA SER A 80 -12.40 4.89 -7.67
C SER A 80 -13.20 6.19 -7.62
N LEU A 81 -12.93 7.16 -8.50
CA LEU A 81 -13.76 8.37 -8.61
C LEU A 81 -15.25 8.05 -8.80
N SER A 82 -15.56 6.91 -9.43
CA SER A 82 -16.93 6.41 -9.61
C SER A 82 -17.61 5.91 -8.32
N GLU A 83 -16.85 5.66 -7.26
CA GLU A 83 -17.37 5.22 -5.95
C GLU A 83 -17.72 6.42 -5.06
N TYR A 84 -17.33 7.64 -5.42
CA TYR A 84 -17.72 8.87 -4.72
C TYR A 84 -19.01 9.45 -5.29
N THR A 85 -19.83 10.01 -4.40
CA THR A 85 -20.99 10.79 -4.82
C THR A 85 -20.55 12.09 -5.49
N THR A 86 -21.39 12.63 -6.37
CA THR A 86 -21.15 13.95 -6.99
C THR A 86 -20.92 15.03 -5.94
N LEU A 87 -21.61 14.97 -4.79
CA LEU A 87 -21.45 15.94 -3.70
C LEU A 87 -20.04 15.90 -3.09
N GLU A 88 -19.53 14.70 -2.79
CA GLU A 88 -18.18 14.52 -2.23
C GLU A 88 -17.11 15.02 -3.21
N LEU A 89 -17.28 14.70 -4.51
CA LEU A 89 -16.40 15.19 -5.56
C LEU A 89 -16.44 16.72 -5.66
N SER A 90 -17.63 17.33 -5.63
CA SER A 90 -17.78 18.79 -5.66
C SER A 90 -17.14 19.48 -4.46
N GLN A 91 -17.28 18.90 -3.25
CA GLN A 91 -16.65 19.43 -2.04
C GLN A 91 -15.13 19.35 -2.10
N GLU A 92 -14.58 18.24 -2.59
CA GLU A 92 -13.13 18.10 -2.73
C GLU A 92 -12.56 19.04 -3.81
N LEU A 93 -13.27 19.22 -4.93
CA LEU A 93 -12.91 20.21 -5.94
C LEU A 93 -12.91 21.63 -5.36
N LEU A 94 -13.96 22.00 -4.63
CA LEU A 94 -14.02 23.31 -3.96
C LEU A 94 -12.87 23.52 -2.97
N ARG A 95 -12.58 22.50 -2.15
CA ARG A 95 -11.46 22.55 -1.18
C ARG A 95 -10.13 22.78 -1.89
N ARG A 96 -9.87 22.10 -3.01
CA ARG A 96 -8.63 22.27 -3.81
C ARG A 96 -8.52 23.67 -4.39
N ILE A 97 -9.62 24.22 -4.91
CA ILE A 97 -9.66 25.61 -5.40
C ILE A 97 -9.29 26.58 -4.28
N GLN A 98 -9.93 26.45 -3.12
CA GLN A 98 -9.68 27.31 -1.95
C GLN A 98 -8.26 27.18 -1.37
N THR A 99 -7.61 26.03 -1.54
CA THR A 99 -6.25 25.78 -1.04
C THR A 99 -5.17 26.14 -2.07
N SER A 100 -5.54 26.34 -3.34
CA SER A 100 -4.60 26.76 -4.38
C SER A 100 -4.17 28.20 -4.15
N ALA A 101 -2.87 28.48 -4.22
CA ALA A 101 -2.34 29.84 -4.11
C ALA A 101 -2.71 30.71 -5.32
N GLU A 102 -3.02 30.07 -6.45
CA GLU A 102 -3.51 30.71 -7.67
C GLU A 102 -4.76 29.95 -8.13
N THR A 103 -5.92 30.61 -8.03
CA THR A 103 -7.14 30.14 -8.66
C THR A 103 -7.15 30.64 -10.10
N PRO A 104 -7.21 29.77 -11.12
CA PRO A 104 -7.35 30.21 -12.50
C PRO A 104 -8.59 31.10 -12.66
N GLU A 105 -8.46 32.23 -13.36
CA GLU A 105 -9.52 33.23 -13.52
C GLU A 105 -10.83 32.64 -14.08
N TYR A 106 -10.73 31.63 -14.95
CA TYR A 106 -11.90 30.94 -15.52
C TYR A 106 -12.75 30.21 -14.46
N LEU A 107 -12.19 29.83 -13.31
CA LEU A 107 -12.95 29.20 -12.21
C LEU A 107 -13.74 30.21 -11.38
N GLU A 108 -13.49 31.52 -11.54
CA GLU A 108 -14.25 32.57 -10.86
C GLU A 108 -15.45 33.06 -11.69
N LYS A 109 -15.54 32.64 -12.96
CA LYS A 109 -16.61 33.01 -13.88
C LYS A 109 -17.81 32.05 -13.75
N PRO A 110 -19.02 32.50 -14.12
CA PRO A 110 -20.16 31.60 -14.33
C PRO A 110 -19.80 30.41 -15.22
N VAL A 111 -20.37 29.23 -14.94
CA VAL A 111 -19.99 27.95 -15.59
C VAL A 111 -20.09 28.00 -17.12
N ASP A 112 -21.07 28.72 -17.65
CA ASP A 112 -21.29 28.91 -19.09
C ASP A 112 -20.23 29.81 -19.76
N GLU A 113 -19.61 30.71 -19.01
CA GLU A 113 -18.48 31.50 -19.47
C GLU A 113 -17.16 30.73 -19.32
N ALA A 114 -16.97 30.06 -18.19
CA ALA A 114 -15.81 29.20 -17.94
C ALA A 114 -15.67 28.10 -19.02
N ALA A 115 -16.79 27.51 -19.45
CA ALA A 115 -16.79 26.47 -20.47
C ALA A 115 -16.24 26.93 -21.82
N LYS A 116 -16.39 28.21 -22.19
CA LYS A 116 -15.88 28.78 -23.45
C LYS A 116 -14.36 28.92 -23.49
N GLU A 117 -13.71 28.88 -22.33
CA GLU A 117 -12.26 29.05 -22.19
C GLU A 117 -11.52 27.71 -22.07
N ILE A 118 -12.25 26.61 -21.81
CA ILE A 118 -11.68 25.28 -21.51
C ILE A 118 -11.95 24.26 -22.64
N LEU A 119 -13.05 24.41 -23.39
CA LEU A 119 -13.49 23.51 -24.47
C LEU A 119 -13.34 24.18 -25.84
#